data_AF-A0AAE3TFR0-F1
#
_entry.id   AF-A0AAE3TFR0-F1
#
_cell.length_a   1.000
_cell.length_b   1.000
_cell.length_c   1.000
_cell.angle_alpha   90.00
_cell.angle_beta   90.00
_cell.angle_gamma   90.00
#
_symmetry.space_group_name_H-M   'P 1'
#
loop_
_entity.id
_entity.type
_entity.pdbx_description
1 polymer ?
#
loop_
_entity_poly.entity_id
_entity_poly.type
_entity_poly.pdbx_seq_one_letter_code
_entity_poly.pdbx_strand_id
1 'polypeptide(L)'
;MSFFRLNKDFKGYPMGTFFNERFLVPGYPHIPRIYVLKTGLKRYLKYPFYVEEKIEGYNVRLIKVEDEILAFTRRGYICAFATDRWEDFLPELPKFFEDNPNLIVCAEVAGPENPFVSEYPAYIKEDINFFVFDFMKKGTGKFLNVSEKLKLLEKYSLNSSEINGPFDPERDYERIKELLKRYHLEKREGVVFKPDYQGARVKYVTPFSNLEDLKVVFPYLGDIDSHFITLRLIRLALNLYEFEEFKEEVYNTLGKALFEETIKFLKTEKPVYETFKVRFKRESNFFAMLAHFRLAKVNIEIKKTEWRDGYLHIEFSKIYPKATQFWKSKLEGWGEID
;
A
#
# COMPACT_ATOMS: atom_id res chain seq x y z
N MET A 1 8.31 -21.19 16.05
CA MET A 1 6.94 -21.68 15.80
C MET A 1 6.70 -21.82 14.30
N SER A 2 6.06 -22.88 13.81
CA SER A 2 5.71 -23.03 12.39
C SER A 2 4.30 -22.49 12.10
N PHE A 3 4.12 -21.93 10.90
CA PHE A 3 2.83 -21.44 10.42
C PHE A 3 2.52 -22.04 9.05
N PHE A 4 1.25 -22.27 8.79
CA PHE A 4 0.73 -22.52 7.45
C PHE A 4 0.24 -21.21 6.85
N ARG A 5 0.39 -21.07 5.53
CA ARG A 5 -0.01 -19.86 4.79
C ARG A 5 -0.69 -20.27 3.49
N LEU A 6 -1.82 -19.63 3.20
CA LEU A 6 -2.50 -19.78 1.92
C LEU A 6 -1.86 -18.86 0.87
N ASN A 7 -1.36 -19.47 -0.20
CA ASN A 7 -0.78 -18.75 -1.35
C ASN A 7 -1.81 -18.36 -2.42
N LYS A 8 -3.05 -18.81 -2.28
CA LYS A 8 -4.23 -18.49 -3.11
C LYS A 8 -5.49 -18.55 -2.26
N ASP A 9 -6.58 -17.98 -2.77
CA ASP A 9 -7.89 -18.10 -2.13
C ASP A 9 -8.30 -19.58 -2.02
N PHE A 10 -8.89 -19.97 -0.89
CA PHE A 10 -9.35 -21.33 -0.67
C PHE A 10 -10.59 -21.37 0.23
N LYS A 11 -11.71 -21.91 -0.29
CA LYS A 11 -12.95 -22.16 0.45
C LYS A 11 -13.41 -20.98 1.33
N GLY A 12 -13.38 -19.76 0.78
CA GLY A 12 -13.81 -18.54 1.50
C GLY A 12 -12.71 -17.86 2.32
N TYR A 13 -11.52 -18.44 2.42
CA TYR A 13 -10.35 -17.78 3.01
C TYR A 13 -9.53 -17.08 1.94
N PRO A 14 -9.30 -15.76 2.04
CA PRO A 14 -8.48 -15.04 1.08
C PRO A 14 -7.02 -15.47 1.12
N MET A 15 -6.31 -15.29 0.00
CA MET A 15 -4.86 -15.36 -0.09
C MET A 15 -4.22 -14.56 1.04
N GLY A 16 -3.16 -15.12 1.61
CA GLY A 16 -2.44 -14.51 2.73
C GLY A 16 -3.08 -14.76 4.09
N THR A 17 -4.15 -15.57 4.14
CA THR A 17 -4.54 -16.24 5.39
C THR A 17 -3.38 -17.08 5.92
N PHE A 18 -3.11 -16.98 7.21
CA PHE A 18 -2.11 -17.80 7.88
C PHE A 18 -2.66 -18.31 9.21
N PHE A 19 -2.17 -19.48 9.64
CA PHE A 19 -2.72 -20.18 10.80
C PHE A 19 -1.74 -21.20 11.36
N ASN A 20 -2.04 -21.61 12.59
CA ASN A 20 -1.45 -22.77 13.26
C ASN A 20 -2.54 -23.39 14.16
N GLU A 21 -2.14 -24.28 15.06
CA GLU A 21 -3.07 -24.95 15.99
C GLU A 21 -3.76 -23.99 16.97
N ARG A 22 -3.20 -22.80 17.22
CA ARG A 22 -3.70 -21.84 18.22
C ARG A 22 -4.58 -20.75 17.63
N PHE A 23 -4.34 -20.36 16.38
CA PHE A 23 -5.09 -19.27 15.76
C PHE A 23 -5.17 -19.38 14.24
N LEU A 24 -6.16 -18.66 13.71
CA LEU A 24 -6.39 -18.44 12.29
C LEU A 24 -6.50 -16.93 12.05
N VAL A 25 -5.68 -16.40 11.15
CA VAL A 25 -5.71 -14.99 10.75
C VAL A 25 -6.04 -14.91 9.26
N PRO A 26 -7.29 -14.54 8.91
CA PRO A 26 -7.68 -14.39 7.52
C PRO A 26 -6.86 -13.33 6.78
N GLY A 27 -6.65 -13.57 5.49
CA GLY A 27 -6.14 -12.58 4.54
C GLY A 27 -6.96 -11.29 4.62
N TYR A 28 -6.31 -10.13 4.58
CA TYR A 28 -7.06 -8.88 4.36
C TYR A 28 -7.77 -9.04 3.00
N PRO A 29 -9.06 -8.72 2.85
CA PRO A 29 -9.81 -8.93 1.61
C PRO A 29 -9.44 -7.89 0.54
N HIS A 30 -9.79 -8.15 -0.71
CA HIS A 30 -9.69 -7.13 -1.76
C HIS A 30 -10.81 -6.08 -1.57
N ILE A 31 -10.46 -4.81 -1.73
CA ILE A 31 -11.42 -3.70 -1.71
C ILE A 31 -11.76 -3.34 -3.16
N PRO A 32 -13.03 -3.49 -3.58
CA PRO A 32 -13.48 -3.08 -4.92
C PRO A 32 -13.22 -1.60 -5.19
N ARG A 33 -12.93 -1.27 -6.45
CA ARG A 33 -12.72 0.10 -6.91
C ARG A 33 -13.97 0.62 -7.61
N ILE A 34 -14.36 1.85 -7.30
CA ILE A 34 -15.32 2.60 -8.10
C ILE A 34 -14.56 3.54 -9.04
N TYR A 35 -15.02 3.68 -10.28
CA TYR A 35 -14.37 4.51 -11.30
C TYR A 35 -15.01 5.89 -11.44
N VAL A 36 -16.32 5.97 -11.17
CA VAL A 36 -17.08 7.22 -11.13
C VAL A 36 -17.59 7.37 -9.70
N LEU A 37 -17.13 8.40 -9.00
CA LEU A 37 -17.43 8.71 -7.61
C LEU A 37 -18.95 8.83 -7.41
N LYS A 38 -19.62 9.69 -8.19
CA LYS A 38 -21.05 10.00 -7.96
C LYS A 38 -21.95 8.78 -8.03
N THR A 39 -21.79 7.97 -9.07
CA THR A 39 -22.60 6.76 -9.27
C THR A 39 -22.10 5.59 -8.43
N GLY A 40 -20.80 5.55 -8.13
CA GLY A 40 -20.19 4.56 -7.25
C GLY A 40 -20.65 4.68 -5.81
N LEU A 41 -20.64 5.88 -5.23
CA LEU A 41 -21.12 6.12 -3.87
C LEU A 41 -22.57 5.64 -3.72
N LYS A 42 -23.48 6.09 -4.59
CA LYS A 42 -24.90 5.68 -4.58
C LYS A 42 -25.10 4.17 -4.76
N ARG A 43 -24.25 3.52 -5.56
CA ARG A 43 -24.37 2.08 -5.84
C ARG A 43 -23.95 1.21 -4.66
N TYR A 44 -22.87 1.57 -3.99
CA TYR A 44 -22.23 0.72 -2.99
C TYR A 44 -22.51 1.13 -1.54
N LEU A 45 -22.87 2.38 -1.30
CA LEU A 45 -23.06 2.94 0.04
C LEU A 45 -24.53 3.32 0.23
N LYS A 46 -25.23 2.54 1.05
CA LYS A 46 -26.66 2.76 1.38
C LYS A 46 -26.88 3.35 2.78
N TYR A 47 -25.84 3.33 3.59
CA TYR A 47 -25.85 3.77 4.99
C TYR A 47 -24.75 4.78 5.20
N PRO A 48 -24.78 5.55 6.30
CA PRO A 48 -23.70 6.44 6.64
C PRO A 48 -22.34 5.73 6.66
N PHE A 49 -21.33 6.40 6.13
CA PHE A 49 -19.99 5.85 5.97
C PHE A 49 -18.92 6.87 6.31
N TYR A 50 -17.73 6.36 6.60
CA TYR A 50 -16.54 7.16 6.78
C TYR A 50 -15.69 7.16 5.52
N VAL A 51 -14.98 8.25 5.30
CA VAL A 51 -14.00 8.41 4.23
C VAL A 51 -12.64 8.46 4.89
N GLU A 52 -11.85 7.41 4.67
CA GLU A 52 -10.49 7.32 5.19
C GLU A 52 -9.51 7.59 4.06
N GLU A 53 -8.47 8.36 4.33
CA GLU A 53 -7.34 8.47 3.41
C GLU A 53 -6.81 7.09 3.08
N LYS A 54 -6.63 6.84 1.78
CA LYS A 54 -5.88 5.69 1.30
C LYS A 54 -4.40 6.07 1.32
N ILE A 55 -3.66 5.42 2.19
CA ILE A 55 -2.21 5.58 2.30
C ILE A 55 -1.52 4.74 1.21
N GLU A 56 -0.58 5.37 0.52
CA GLU A 56 0.32 4.67 -0.41
C GLU A 56 1.47 4.05 0.38
N GLY A 57 1.59 2.73 0.31
CA GLY A 57 2.51 1.97 1.15
C GLY A 57 2.26 0.48 0.99
N TYR A 58 2.54 -0.28 2.05
CA TYR A 58 2.23 -1.71 2.03
C TYR A 58 1.48 -2.18 3.28
N ASN A 59 0.52 -3.05 3.02
CA ASN A 59 -0.35 -3.65 4.01
C ASN A 59 0.37 -4.65 4.92
N VAL A 60 0.20 -4.46 6.23
CA VAL A 60 0.59 -5.42 7.27
C VAL A 60 -0.57 -5.75 8.21
N ARG A 61 -0.52 -6.94 8.77
CA ARG A 61 -1.40 -7.41 9.86
C ARG A 61 -0.52 -7.75 11.05
N LEU A 62 -0.66 -7.04 12.15
CA LEU A 62 0.05 -7.30 13.39
C LEU A 62 -0.80 -8.16 14.32
N ILE A 63 -0.18 -9.16 14.93
CA ILE A 63 -0.79 -9.98 15.98
C ILE A 63 0.24 -10.26 17.09
N LYS A 64 -0.25 -10.40 18.32
CA LYS A 64 0.53 -11.02 19.41
C LYS A 64 0.57 -12.53 19.24
N VAL A 65 1.78 -13.09 19.23
CA VAL A 65 2.11 -14.52 19.22
C VAL A 65 3.04 -14.78 20.40
N GLU A 66 2.50 -15.43 21.44
CA GLU A 66 3.23 -15.61 22.71
C GLU A 66 3.64 -14.22 23.26
N ASP A 67 4.93 -14.00 23.49
CA ASP A 67 5.47 -12.74 24.02
C ASP A 67 5.92 -11.75 22.93
N GLU A 68 5.76 -12.10 21.65
CA GLU A 68 6.17 -11.27 20.52
C GLU A 68 4.97 -10.70 19.75
N ILE A 69 5.15 -9.49 19.19
CA ILE A 69 4.24 -8.92 18.20
C ILE A 69 4.89 -9.10 16.83
N LEU A 70 4.22 -9.85 15.95
CA LEU A 70 4.69 -10.15 14.61
C LEU A 70 3.84 -9.42 13.57
N ALA A 71 4.50 -8.83 12.58
CA ALA A 71 3.84 -8.21 11.44
C ALA A 71 3.83 -9.16 10.23
N PHE A 72 2.67 -9.35 9.63
CA PHE A 72 2.49 -10.21 8.46
C PHE A 72 2.12 -9.37 7.24
N THR A 73 2.82 -9.54 6.12
CA THR A 73 2.49 -8.87 4.86
C THR A 73 1.10 -9.25 4.37
N ARG A 74 0.58 -8.51 3.39
CA ARG A 74 -0.64 -8.87 2.64
C ARG A 74 -0.70 -10.34 2.22
N ARG A 75 0.42 -10.91 1.78
CA ARG A 75 0.49 -12.32 1.33
C ARG A 75 0.69 -13.32 2.47
N GLY A 76 0.77 -12.87 3.72
CA GLY A 76 0.85 -13.71 4.92
C GLY A 76 2.27 -14.16 5.29
N TYR A 77 3.31 -13.50 4.76
CA TYR A 77 4.68 -13.73 5.22
C TYR A 77 4.97 -12.88 6.45
N ILE A 78 5.75 -13.39 7.39
CA ILE A 78 6.32 -12.55 8.46
C ILE A 78 7.21 -11.50 7.79
N CYS A 79 6.89 -10.23 8.00
CA CYS A 79 7.66 -9.10 7.53
C CYS A 79 8.72 -8.76 8.56
N ALA A 80 9.97 -9.15 8.31
CA ALA A 80 11.06 -8.89 9.25
C ALA A 80 11.23 -7.39 9.53
N PHE A 81 11.12 -6.54 8.50
CA PHE A 81 11.20 -5.09 8.65
C PHE A 81 10.06 -4.50 9.50
N ALA A 82 8.79 -4.80 9.19
CA ALA A 82 7.69 -4.27 9.99
C ALA A 82 7.66 -4.84 11.42
N THR A 83 8.12 -6.08 11.60
CA THR A 83 8.25 -6.71 12.94
C THR A 83 9.34 -6.04 13.77
N ASP A 84 10.42 -5.60 13.13
CA ASP A 84 11.51 -4.88 13.77
C ASP A 84 11.12 -3.44 14.17
N ARG A 85 10.25 -2.81 13.37
CA ARG A 85 10.02 -1.35 13.42
C ARG A 85 8.73 -0.91 14.10
N TRP A 86 7.74 -1.78 14.32
CA TRP A 86 6.42 -1.34 14.83
C TRP A 86 6.50 -0.57 16.15
N GLU A 87 7.45 -0.92 17.02
CA GLU A 87 7.58 -0.33 18.37
C GLU A 87 7.89 1.17 18.33
N ASP A 88 8.58 1.64 17.28
CA ASP A 88 8.89 3.06 17.11
C ASP A 88 7.65 3.91 16.85
N PHE A 89 6.59 3.28 16.31
CA PHE A 89 5.42 3.98 15.77
C PHE A 89 4.12 3.64 16.50
N LEU A 90 4.07 2.49 17.18
CA LEU A 90 2.90 2.00 17.90
C LEU A 90 3.31 1.52 19.32
N PRO A 91 3.82 2.40 20.19
CA PRO A 91 4.35 2.03 21.51
C PRO A 91 3.30 1.40 22.44
N GLU A 92 2.02 1.77 22.29
CA GLU A 92 0.90 1.23 23.08
C GLU A 92 0.37 -0.11 22.56
N LEU A 93 0.94 -0.65 21.47
CA LEU A 93 0.49 -1.89 20.86
C LEU A 93 0.56 -3.13 21.78
N PRO A 94 1.57 -3.28 22.68
CA PRO A 94 1.57 -4.35 23.68
C PRO A 94 0.34 -4.28 24.60
N LYS A 95 0.04 -3.09 25.12
CA LYS A 95 -1.12 -2.85 25.99
C LYS A 95 -2.44 -3.09 25.26
N PHE A 96 -2.52 -2.68 23.98
CA PHE A 96 -3.65 -2.99 23.12
C PHE A 96 -3.92 -4.50 23.04
N PHE A 97 -2.88 -5.32 22.82
CA PHE A 97 -3.05 -6.78 22.69
C PHE A 97 -3.29 -7.50 24.01
N GLU A 98 -2.84 -6.97 25.14
CA GLU A 98 -3.23 -7.48 26.46
C GLU A 98 -4.74 -7.37 26.67
N ASP A 99 -5.29 -6.19 26.36
CA ASP A 99 -6.71 -5.92 26.54
C ASP A 99 -7.56 -6.55 25.42
N ASN A 100 -6.99 -6.74 24.22
CA ASN A 100 -7.68 -7.21 23.02
C ASN A 100 -6.98 -8.39 22.31
N PRO A 101 -6.74 -9.53 22.98
CA PRO A 101 -5.89 -10.61 22.45
C PRO A 101 -6.45 -11.29 21.20
N ASN A 102 -7.76 -11.16 20.96
CA ASN A 102 -8.48 -11.75 19.83
C ASN A 102 -8.52 -10.84 18.59
N LEU A 103 -7.99 -9.62 18.68
CA LEU A 103 -7.93 -8.69 17.56
C LEU A 103 -6.63 -8.82 16.76
N ILE A 104 -6.70 -8.37 15.52
CA ILE A 104 -5.60 -8.22 14.57
C ILE A 104 -5.58 -6.74 14.19
N VAL A 105 -4.42 -6.11 14.28
CA VAL A 105 -4.24 -4.72 13.85
C VAL A 105 -3.84 -4.72 12.38
N CYS A 106 -4.65 -4.07 11.53
CA CYS A 106 -4.35 -3.89 10.12
C CYS A 106 -3.82 -2.47 9.92
N ALA A 107 -2.59 -2.37 9.42
CA ALA A 107 -1.92 -1.10 9.24
C ALA A 107 -1.26 -1.01 7.87
N GLU A 108 -1.13 0.21 7.37
CA GLU A 108 -0.29 0.52 6.21
C GLU A 108 1.05 1.02 6.73
N VAL A 109 2.14 0.44 6.23
CA VAL A 109 3.49 0.95 6.50
C VAL A 109 3.90 1.78 5.30
N ALA A 110 4.21 3.06 5.54
CA ALA A 110 4.46 4.02 4.47
C ALA A 110 5.52 5.05 4.85
N GLY A 111 6.29 5.48 3.86
CA GLY A 111 7.33 6.49 4.00
C GLY A 111 8.51 6.25 3.06
N PRO A 112 9.41 7.23 2.91
CA PRO A 112 10.54 7.15 1.98
C PRO A 112 11.52 6.02 2.25
N GLU A 113 11.54 5.46 3.47
CA GLU A 113 12.52 4.44 3.87
C GLU A 113 11.89 3.06 4.14
N ASN A 114 10.96 2.66 3.25
CA ASN A 114 10.37 1.33 3.27
C ASN A 114 10.99 0.40 2.19
N PRO A 115 10.95 -0.93 2.36
CA PRO A 115 11.67 -1.86 1.47
C PRO A 115 10.91 -2.30 0.21
N PHE A 116 9.67 -1.84 -0.03
CA PHE A 116 8.80 -2.48 -1.03
C PHE A 116 8.19 -1.53 -2.06
N VAL A 117 7.88 -0.29 -1.68
CA VAL A 117 7.13 0.66 -2.51
C VAL A 117 7.91 1.96 -2.59
N SER A 118 8.19 2.44 -3.81
CA SER A 118 8.91 3.70 -4.04
C SER A 118 8.04 4.93 -3.81
N GLU A 119 6.73 4.77 -3.92
CA GLU A 119 5.73 5.81 -3.67
C GLU A 119 5.33 5.83 -2.20
N TYR A 120 5.11 7.02 -1.65
CA TYR A 120 4.75 7.24 -0.26
C TYR A 120 4.06 8.60 -0.09
N PRO A 121 3.32 8.83 1.02
CA PRO A 121 2.63 10.09 1.24
C PRO A 121 3.61 11.25 1.33
N ALA A 122 3.36 12.31 0.56
CA ALA A 122 4.27 13.44 0.41
C ALA A 122 4.57 14.19 1.72
N TYR A 123 3.73 14.04 2.74
CA TYR A 123 3.92 14.64 4.06
C TYR A 123 4.87 13.85 4.97
N ILE A 124 5.26 12.63 4.61
CA ILE A 124 6.30 11.86 5.31
C ILE A 124 7.66 12.18 4.67
N LYS A 125 8.54 12.84 5.42
CA LYS A 125 9.81 13.36 4.89
C LYS A 125 11.00 12.43 5.08
N GLU A 126 10.94 11.56 6.07
CA GLU A 126 11.98 10.60 6.40
C GLU A 126 11.38 9.35 7.03
N ASP A 127 12.18 8.29 7.10
CA ASP A 127 11.81 7.01 7.71
C ASP A 127 10.47 6.43 7.16
N ILE A 128 9.70 5.79 8.03
CA ILE A 128 8.36 5.25 7.78
C ILE A 128 7.40 5.71 8.87
N ASN A 129 6.13 5.35 8.72
CA ASN A 129 5.14 5.40 9.77
C ASN A 129 4.15 4.22 9.61
N PHE A 130 3.42 3.89 10.66
CA PHE A 130 2.33 2.90 10.66
C PHE A 130 1.00 3.62 10.77
N PHE A 131 0.10 3.38 9.81
CA PHE A 131 -1.26 3.92 9.82
C PHE A 131 -2.26 2.79 10.03
N VAL A 132 -2.78 2.66 11.25
CA VAL A 132 -3.82 1.68 11.57
C VAL A 132 -5.11 2.10 10.89
N PHE A 133 -5.59 1.28 9.95
CA PHE A 133 -6.81 1.56 9.21
C PHE A 133 -7.95 0.61 9.58
N ASP A 134 -7.66 -0.55 10.21
CA ASP A 134 -8.68 -1.53 10.60
C ASP A 134 -8.27 -2.44 11.76
N PHE A 135 -9.28 -2.99 12.44
CA PHE A 135 -9.13 -4.14 13.33
C PHE A 135 -9.97 -5.30 12.82
N MET A 136 -9.36 -6.50 12.74
CA MET A 136 -10.05 -7.75 12.38
C MET A 136 -10.11 -8.68 13.59
N LYS A 137 -11.16 -9.50 13.68
CA LYS A 137 -11.25 -10.59 14.66
C LYS A 137 -10.52 -11.83 14.14
N LYS A 138 -9.67 -12.45 14.98
CA LYS A 138 -9.09 -13.79 14.70
C LYS A 138 -10.22 -14.81 14.43
N GLY A 139 -9.91 -15.84 13.64
CA GLY A 139 -10.84 -16.88 13.21
C GLY A 139 -11.81 -16.43 12.11
N THR A 140 -12.54 -15.33 12.33
CA THR A 140 -13.61 -14.89 11.42
C THR A 140 -13.17 -13.87 10.38
N GLY A 141 -12.16 -13.04 10.68
CA GLY A 141 -11.74 -11.94 9.84
C GLY A 141 -12.74 -10.79 9.76
N LYS A 142 -13.82 -10.82 10.56
CA LYS A 142 -14.79 -9.72 10.62
C LYS A 142 -14.10 -8.45 11.12
N PHE A 143 -14.37 -7.35 10.45
CA PHE A 143 -13.93 -6.03 10.88
C PHE A 143 -14.73 -5.57 12.10
N LEU A 144 -14.10 -4.75 12.95
CA LEU A 144 -14.85 -3.90 13.86
C LEU A 144 -15.56 -2.79 13.07
N ASN A 145 -16.63 -2.28 13.66
CA ASN A 145 -17.31 -1.10 13.11
C ASN A 145 -16.36 0.11 13.18
N VAL A 146 -16.54 1.08 12.30
CA VAL A 146 -15.65 2.25 12.24
C VAL A 146 -15.73 3.06 13.53
N SER A 147 -16.92 3.21 14.10
CA SER A 147 -17.14 3.87 15.39
C SER A 147 -16.42 3.18 16.57
N GLU A 148 -16.37 1.84 16.58
CA GLU A 148 -15.59 1.07 17.56
C GLU A 148 -14.08 1.21 17.33
N LYS A 149 -13.66 1.17 16.06
CA LYS A 149 -12.27 1.41 15.67
C LYS A 149 -11.78 2.76 16.18
N LEU A 150 -12.55 3.83 15.98
CA LEU A 150 -12.19 5.18 16.42
C LEU A 150 -11.91 5.24 17.93
N LYS A 151 -12.75 4.59 18.75
CA LYS A 151 -12.54 4.50 20.20
C LYS A 151 -11.23 3.79 20.57
N LEU A 152 -10.86 2.73 19.84
CA LEU A 152 -9.62 2.01 20.08
C LEU A 152 -8.39 2.80 19.61
N LEU A 153 -8.49 3.50 18.47
CA LEU A 153 -7.43 4.38 18.00
C LEU A 153 -7.12 5.47 19.03
N GLU A 154 -8.17 6.10 19.58
CA GLU A 154 -8.03 7.12 20.63
C GLU A 154 -7.51 6.52 21.95
N LYS A 155 -8.13 5.44 22.45
CA LYS A 155 -7.77 4.85 23.75
C LYS A 155 -6.31 4.42 23.83
N TYR A 156 -5.75 3.89 22.74
CA TYR A 156 -4.38 3.39 22.69
C TYR A 156 -3.45 4.29 21.88
N SER A 157 -3.87 5.53 21.58
CA SER A 157 -3.08 6.50 20.81
C SER A 157 -2.45 5.90 19.53
N LEU A 158 -3.19 5.01 18.85
CA LEU A 158 -2.69 4.32 17.67
C LEU A 158 -2.79 5.26 16.48
N ASN A 159 -1.65 5.50 15.82
CA ASN A 159 -1.62 6.35 14.65
C ASN A 159 -2.52 5.82 13.53
N SER A 160 -3.25 6.71 12.86
CA SER A 160 -4.15 6.41 11.75
C SER A 160 -4.09 7.50 10.71
N SER A 161 -4.51 7.16 9.49
CA SER A 161 -4.64 8.14 8.41
C SER A 161 -5.81 9.09 8.67
N GLU A 162 -5.95 10.15 7.89
CA GLU A 162 -7.07 11.07 8.07
C GLU A 162 -8.42 10.34 7.89
N ILE A 163 -9.35 10.54 8.84
CA ILE A 163 -10.69 9.93 8.84
C ILE A 163 -11.72 11.06 8.87
N ASN A 164 -12.59 11.08 7.87
CA ASN A 164 -13.66 12.06 7.73
C ASN A 164 -15.04 11.38 7.82
N GLY A 165 -16.02 12.11 8.36
CA GLY A 165 -17.42 11.68 8.43
C GLY A 165 -17.94 11.48 9.86
N PRO A 166 -19.07 10.77 10.01
CA PRO A 166 -19.79 10.05 8.96
C PRO A 166 -20.40 10.98 7.90
N PHE A 167 -20.54 10.46 6.69
CA PHE A 167 -21.18 11.10 5.55
C PHE A 167 -22.43 10.35 5.12
N ASP A 168 -23.38 11.07 4.54
CA ASP A 168 -24.58 10.55 3.88
C ASP A 168 -24.32 10.34 2.37
N PRO A 169 -24.66 9.16 1.82
CA PRO A 169 -24.38 8.81 0.42
C PRO A 169 -25.14 9.63 -0.62
N GLU A 170 -26.24 10.27 -0.25
CA GLU A 170 -27.05 11.08 -1.17
C GLU A 170 -26.76 12.57 -1.03
N ARG A 171 -26.49 13.04 0.19
CA ARG A 171 -26.40 14.47 0.50
C ARG A 171 -24.98 15.03 0.48
N ASP A 172 -23.97 14.22 0.76
CA ASP A 172 -22.60 14.71 0.98
C ASP A 172 -21.66 14.56 -0.24
N TYR A 173 -22.19 14.26 -1.43
CA TYR A 173 -21.38 14.07 -2.64
C TYR A 173 -20.42 15.25 -2.89
N GLU A 174 -20.89 16.50 -2.79
CA GLU A 174 -20.05 17.68 -3.04
C GLU A 174 -18.93 17.83 -2.01
N ARG A 175 -19.19 17.52 -0.73
CA ARG A 175 -18.17 17.56 0.32
C ARG A 175 -17.07 16.51 0.08
N ILE A 176 -17.45 15.33 -0.38
CA ILE A 176 -16.51 14.26 -0.74
C ILE A 176 -15.72 14.63 -2.00
N LYS A 177 -16.38 15.27 -2.98
CA LYS A 177 -15.73 15.78 -4.18
C LYS A 177 -14.65 16.80 -3.81
N GLU A 178 -14.95 17.79 -2.98
CA GLU A 178 -13.99 18.79 -2.50
C GLU A 178 -12.84 18.17 -1.69
N LEU A 179 -13.12 17.17 -0.84
CA LEU A 179 -12.09 16.40 -0.14
C LEU A 179 -11.10 15.74 -1.13
N LEU A 180 -11.61 15.11 -2.19
CA LEU A 180 -10.78 14.47 -3.21
C LEU A 180 -9.98 15.47 -4.06
N LYS A 181 -10.53 16.67 -4.32
CA LYS A 181 -9.77 17.75 -4.96
C LYS A 181 -8.59 18.18 -4.09
N ARG A 182 -8.83 18.40 -2.79
CA ARG A 182 -7.75 18.70 -1.84
C ARG A 182 -6.71 17.60 -1.83
N TYR A 183 -7.11 16.33 -1.79
CA TYR A 183 -6.18 15.20 -1.82
C TYR A 183 -5.36 15.13 -3.10
N HIS A 184 -5.95 15.47 -4.25
CA HIS A 184 -5.22 15.56 -5.50
C HIS A 184 -4.12 16.64 -5.43
N LEU A 185 -4.46 17.84 -4.96
CA LEU A 185 -3.53 18.97 -4.81
C LEU A 185 -2.44 18.69 -3.77
N GLU A 186 -2.78 17.96 -2.71
CA GLU A 186 -1.86 17.53 -1.65
C GLU A 186 -1.06 16.27 -2.03
N LYS A 187 -1.22 15.76 -3.26
CA LYS A 187 -0.49 14.58 -3.75
C LYS A 187 -0.74 13.31 -2.92
N ARG A 188 -1.99 13.11 -2.49
CA ARG A 188 -2.45 11.91 -1.77
C ARG A 188 -3.06 10.91 -2.73
N GLU A 189 -2.98 9.63 -2.39
CA GLU A 189 -3.39 8.55 -3.27
C GLU A 189 -4.90 8.57 -3.53
N GLY A 190 -5.70 8.72 -2.48
CA GLY A 190 -7.14 8.67 -2.58
C GLY A 190 -7.82 8.32 -1.26
N VAL A 191 -8.91 7.57 -1.37
CA VAL A 191 -9.78 7.28 -0.23
C VAL A 191 -10.32 5.85 -0.25
N VAL A 192 -10.61 5.34 0.94
CA VAL A 192 -11.42 4.15 1.16
C VAL A 192 -12.71 4.56 1.88
N PHE A 193 -13.84 4.23 1.27
CA PHE A 193 -15.17 4.42 1.83
C PHE A 193 -15.54 3.21 2.67
N LYS A 194 -15.89 3.44 3.93
CA LYS A 194 -16.20 2.38 4.89
C LYS A 194 -17.54 2.65 5.58
N PRO A 195 -18.60 1.88 5.25
CA PRO A 195 -19.84 1.89 6.02
C PRO A 195 -19.55 1.52 7.47
N ASP A 196 -20.25 2.16 8.42
CA ASP A 196 -20.00 1.88 9.85
C ASP A 196 -20.49 0.47 10.25
N TYR A 197 -21.69 0.08 9.80
CA TYR A 197 -22.32 -1.17 10.19
C TYR A 197 -22.42 -2.18 9.05
N GLN A 198 -23.09 -1.80 7.96
CA GLN A 198 -23.39 -2.71 6.86
C GLN A 198 -23.07 -2.06 5.53
N GLY A 199 -22.47 -2.85 4.63
CA GLY A 199 -22.24 -2.47 3.25
C GLY A 199 -20.88 -2.91 2.74
N ALA A 200 -20.64 -2.65 1.47
CA ALA A 200 -19.36 -2.93 0.85
C ALA A 200 -18.43 -1.73 1.03
N ARG A 201 -17.17 -2.02 1.37
CA ARG A 201 -16.09 -1.03 1.28
C ARG A 201 -15.73 -0.83 -0.18
N VAL A 202 -15.51 0.41 -0.58
CA VAL A 202 -15.03 0.72 -1.92
C VAL A 202 -13.92 1.75 -1.86
N LYS A 203 -13.05 1.77 -2.87
CA LYS A 203 -11.95 2.73 -2.95
C LYS A 203 -12.01 3.55 -4.24
N TYR A 204 -11.48 4.76 -4.16
CA TYR A 204 -11.33 5.70 -5.26
C TYR A 204 -9.97 6.39 -5.14
N VAL A 205 -9.31 6.66 -6.25
CA VAL A 205 -7.98 7.29 -6.28
C VAL A 205 -8.03 8.63 -7.02
N THR A 206 -7.12 9.52 -6.68
CA THR A 206 -6.99 10.84 -7.30
C THR A 206 -6.41 10.75 -8.72
N PRO A 207 -6.60 11.79 -9.57
CA PRO A 207 -5.86 11.88 -10.83
C PRO A 207 -4.35 11.83 -10.63
N PHE A 208 -3.85 12.49 -9.57
CA PHE A 208 -2.43 12.51 -9.20
C PHE A 208 -1.88 11.08 -9.00
N SER A 209 -2.58 10.25 -8.23
CA SER A 209 -2.17 8.86 -7.98
C SER A 209 -2.02 8.07 -9.29
N ASN A 210 -2.98 8.19 -10.22
CA ASN A 210 -2.85 7.49 -11.51
C ASN A 210 -1.68 8.01 -12.35
N LEU A 211 -1.39 9.32 -12.29
CA LEU A 211 -0.24 9.90 -12.99
C LEU A 211 1.10 9.46 -12.39
N GLU A 212 1.22 9.47 -11.06
CA GLU A 212 2.45 9.04 -10.37
C GLU A 212 2.70 7.55 -10.56
N ASP A 213 1.67 6.72 -10.44
CA ASP A 213 1.74 5.28 -10.76
C ASP A 213 2.26 5.05 -12.19
N LEU A 214 1.73 5.79 -13.19
CA LEU A 214 2.14 5.66 -14.58
C LEU A 214 3.61 6.08 -14.77
N LYS A 215 4.02 7.16 -14.10
CA LYS A 215 5.40 7.63 -14.12
C LYS A 215 6.37 6.64 -13.52
N VAL A 216 6.02 6.08 -12.37
CA VAL A 216 6.85 5.09 -11.68
C VAL A 216 6.93 3.80 -12.49
N VAL A 217 5.82 3.34 -13.07
CA VAL A 217 5.76 1.99 -13.64
C VAL A 217 6.26 1.88 -15.07
N PHE A 218 6.20 2.94 -15.86
CA PHE A 218 6.56 2.87 -17.29
C PHE A 218 8.01 2.40 -17.55
N PRO A 219 9.03 2.80 -16.78
CA PRO A 219 10.38 2.24 -16.93
C PRO A 219 10.47 0.72 -16.72
N TYR A 220 9.50 0.11 -16.01
CA TYR A 220 9.48 -1.33 -15.70
C TYR A 220 8.63 -2.17 -16.67
N LEU A 221 8.28 -1.63 -17.85
CA LEU A 221 7.67 -2.42 -18.91
C LEU A 221 8.53 -3.68 -19.20
N GLY A 222 7.88 -4.83 -19.30
CA GLY A 222 8.53 -6.15 -19.36
C GLY A 222 8.47 -6.93 -18.04
N ASP A 223 8.45 -6.24 -16.89
CA ASP A 223 8.16 -6.84 -15.57
C ASP A 223 6.71 -6.65 -15.14
N ILE A 224 5.98 -5.75 -15.82
CA ILE A 224 4.61 -5.35 -15.46
C ILE A 224 3.61 -5.74 -16.55
N ASP A 225 2.43 -6.18 -16.12
CA ASP A 225 1.30 -6.46 -17.00
C ASP A 225 0.77 -5.18 -17.66
N SER A 226 0.67 -5.16 -18.99
CA SER A 226 0.11 -4.05 -19.78
C SER A 226 -1.29 -3.58 -19.32
N HIS A 227 -2.09 -4.47 -18.74
CA HIS A 227 -3.40 -4.12 -18.20
C HIS A 227 -3.30 -3.13 -17.03
N PHE A 228 -2.17 -3.13 -16.31
CA PHE A 228 -1.89 -2.15 -15.25
C PHE A 228 -1.89 -0.71 -15.77
N ILE A 229 -1.29 -0.48 -16.94
CA ILE A 229 -1.23 0.83 -17.62
C ILE A 229 -2.61 1.19 -18.16
N THR A 230 -3.23 0.26 -18.90
CA THR A 230 -4.54 0.46 -19.53
C THR A 230 -5.60 0.87 -18.50
N LEU A 231 -5.66 0.18 -17.35
CA LEU A 231 -6.59 0.51 -16.29
C LEU A 231 -6.37 1.91 -15.69
N ARG A 232 -5.13 2.41 -15.66
CA ARG A 232 -4.82 3.75 -15.15
C ARG A 232 -5.23 4.84 -16.11
N LEU A 233 -5.03 4.62 -17.41
CA LEU A 233 -5.53 5.53 -18.44
C LEU A 233 -7.07 5.60 -18.42
N ILE A 234 -7.76 4.47 -18.26
CA ILE A 234 -9.22 4.44 -18.09
C ILE A 234 -9.66 5.21 -16.84
N ARG A 235 -8.98 5.01 -15.70
CA ARG A 235 -9.28 5.76 -14.46
C ARG A 235 -9.07 7.25 -14.65
N LEU A 236 -7.97 7.64 -15.28
CA LEU A 236 -7.63 9.04 -15.50
C LEU A 236 -8.66 9.71 -16.41
N ALA A 237 -9.08 9.06 -17.49
CA ALA A 237 -10.15 9.56 -18.35
C ALA A 237 -11.48 9.76 -17.59
N LEU A 238 -11.86 8.81 -16.72
CA LEU A 238 -13.06 8.92 -15.90
C LEU A 238 -12.92 9.93 -14.76
N ASN A 239 -11.73 10.09 -14.19
CA ASN A 239 -11.44 11.16 -13.24
C ASN A 239 -11.61 12.53 -13.91
N LEU A 240 -11.10 12.72 -15.13
CA LEU A 240 -11.24 13.97 -15.87
C LEU A 240 -12.67 14.27 -16.32
N TYR A 241 -13.50 13.24 -16.48
CA TYR A 241 -14.94 13.41 -16.69
C TYR A 241 -15.64 13.97 -15.44
N GLU A 242 -15.22 13.58 -14.23
CA GLU A 242 -15.82 14.08 -12.98
C GLU A 242 -15.17 15.36 -12.44
N PHE A 243 -13.88 15.55 -12.70
CA PHE A 243 -13.02 16.64 -12.22
C PHE A 243 -12.42 17.37 -13.42
N GLU A 244 -13.28 18.08 -14.16
CA GLU A 244 -12.90 18.74 -15.40
C GLU A 244 -11.84 19.81 -15.21
N GLU A 245 -11.76 20.40 -14.01
CA GLU A 245 -10.76 21.41 -13.65
C GLU A 245 -9.31 20.91 -13.75
N PHE A 246 -9.08 19.58 -13.71
CA PHE A 246 -7.74 18.98 -13.82
C PHE A 246 -7.37 18.55 -15.25
N LYS A 247 -8.24 18.76 -16.26
CA LYS A 247 -7.98 18.34 -17.65
C LYS A 247 -6.68 18.94 -18.19
N GLU A 248 -6.52 20.26 -18.08
CA GLU A 248 -5.34 20.95 -18.60
C GLU A 248 -4.05 20.52 -17.88
N GLU A 249 -4.10 20.35 -16.56
CA GLU A 249 -2.95 19.83 -15.81
C GLU A 249 -2.55 18.43 -16.30
N VAL A 250 -3.52 17.52 -16.42
CA VAL A 250 -3.28 16.15 -16.84
C VAL A 250 -2.79 16.07 -18.28
N TYR A 251 -3.37 16.82 -19.21
CA TYR A 251 -2.93 16.84 -20.61
C TYR A 251 -1.48 17.32 -20.75
N ASN A 252 -1.08 18.32 -19.97
CA ASN A 252 0.27 18.86 -19.99
C ASN A 252 1.31 17.98 -19.28
N THR A 253 0.88 17.07 -18.40
CA THR A 253 1.78 16.25 -17.56
C THR A 253 1.85 14.78 -17.97
N LEU A 254 0.80 14.21 -18.58
CA LEU A 254 0.73 12.79 -18.89
C LEU A 254 1.89 12.30 -19.78
N GLY A 255 2.21 13.06 -20.84
CA GLY A 255 3.34 12.71 -21.72
C GLY A 255 4.67 12.71 -20.96
N LYS A 256 4.87 13.68 -20.07
CA LYS A 256 6.08 13.75 -19.24
C LYS A 256 6.15 12.60 -18.25
N ALA A 257 5.04 12.30 -17.58
CA ALA A 257 4.91 11.18 -16.66
C ALA A 257 5.35 9.86 -17.33
N LEU A 258 4.82 9.57 -18.52
CA LEU A 258 5.14 8.32 -19.22
C LEU A 258 6.60 8.26 -19.75
N PHE A 259 7.10 9.37 -20.31
CA PHE A 259 8.30 9.31 -21.14
C PHE A 259 9.57 9.89 -20.51
N GLU A 260 9.49 10.89 -19.61
CA GLU A 260 10.72 11.58 -19.16
C GLU A 260 11.67 10.65 -18.39
N GLU A 261 11.18 9.89 -17.41
CA GLU A 261 12.01 8.96 -16.63
C GLU A 261 12.54 7.82 -17.51
N THR A 262 11.70 7.31 -18.41
CA THR A 262 12.08 6.28 -19.38
C THR A 262 13.19 6.78 -20.29
N ILE A 263 13.07 7.97 -20.88
CA ILE A 263 14.11 8.57 -21.76
C ILE A 263 15.41 8.80 -20.99
N LYS A 264 15.35 9.28 -19.73
CA LYS A 264 16.54 9.44 -18.89
C LYS A 264 17.23 8.09 -18.67
N PHE A 265 16.46 7.06 -18.31
CA PHE A 265 16.96 5.71 -18.13
C PHE A 265 17.60 5.15 -19.40
N LEU A 266 16.95 5.27 -20.56
CA LEU A 266 17.43 4.74 -21.84
C LEU A 266 18.75 5.36 -22.31
N LYS A 267 19.10 6.56 -21.82
CA LYS A 267 20.41 7.20 -22.07
C LYS A 267 21.54 6.62 -21.23
N THR A 268 21.24 5.72 -20.31
CA THR A 268 22.21 5.04 -19.45
C THR A 268 22.37 3.60 -19.90
N GLU A 269 23.59 3.05 -19.80
CA GLU A 269 23.85 1.62 -20.02
C GLU A 269 23.57 0.77 -18.76
N LYS A 270 22.93 1.35 -17.74
CA LYS A 270 22.65 0.67 -16.47
C LYS A 270 21.42 -0.23 -16.61
N PRO A 271 21.33 -1.32 -15.83
CA PRO A 271 20.09 -2.08 -15.75
C PRO A 271 18.96 -1.21 -15.19
N VAL A 272 17.71 -1.59 -15.45
CA VAL A 272 16.55 -1.00 -14.79
C VAL A 272 16.58 -1.37 -13.31
N TYR A 273 16.57 -0.38 -12.42
CA TYR A 273 16.57 -0.59 -10.96
C TYR A 273 15.81 0.49 -10.20
N GLU A 274 15.39 0.15 -8.98
CA GLU A 274 14.92 1.09 -7.96
C GLU A 274 15.86 1.07 -6.76
N THR A 275 16.11 2.23 -6.15
CA THR A 275 16.90 2.32 -4.91
C THR A 275 15.98 2.53 -3.72
N PHE A 276 16.20 1.72 -2.68
CA PHE A 276 15.49 1.77 -1.41
C PHE A 276 16.46 2.07 -0.28
N LYS A 277 15.95 2.78 0.72
CA LYS A 277 16.63 3.00 2.00
C LYS A 277 15.78 2.39 3.09
N VAL A 278 16.39 1.79 4.09
CA VAL A 278 15.69 1.21 5.24
C VAL A 278 16.53 1.33 6.50
N ARG A 279 15.86 1.37 7.65
CA ARG A 279 16.47 1.35 8.98
C ARG A 279 16.01 0.10 9.73
N PHE A 280 16.93 -0.62 10.37
CA PHE A 280 16.64 -1.76 11.23
C PHE A 280 17.23 -1.55 12.62
N LYS A 281 16.49 -1.88 13.67
CA LYS A 281 17.02 -2.00 15.04
C LYS A 281 17.93 -3.22 15.18
N ARG A 282 17.61 -4.32 14.50
CA ARG A 282 18.31 -5.60 14.62
C ARG A 282 18.81 -6.08 13.26
N GLU A 283 20.11 -6.34 13.17
CA GLU A 283 20.74 -6.88 11.96
C GLU A 283 20.15 -8.23 11.53
N SER A 284 19.74 -9.07 12.49
CA SER A 284 19.07 -10.34 12.19
C SER A 284 17.79 -10.18 11.38
N ASN A 285 17.03 -9.10 11.60
CA ASN A 285 15.81 -8.80 10.84
C ASN A 285 16.14 -8.33 9.41
N PHE A 286 17.26 -7.63 9.23
CA PHE A 286 17.77 -7.33 7.89
C PHE A 286 18.13 -8.61 7.12
N PHE A 287 18.88 -9.53 7.73
CA PHE A 287 19.22 -10.80 7.08
C PHE A 287 17.98 -11.65 6.78
N ALA A 288 16.98 -11.65 7.66
CA ALA A 288 15.71 -12.31 7.41
C ALA A 288 14.96 -11.70 6.22
N MET A 289 15.01 -10.37 6.04
CA MET A 289 14.47 -9.71 4.85
C MET A 289 15.22 -10.12 3.58
N LEU A 290 16.55 -10.17 3.60
CA LEU A 290 17.34 -10.64 2.45
C LEU A 290 17.04 -12.09 2.09
N ALA A 291 16.90 -12.97 3.08
CA ALA A 291 16.49 -14.35 2.87
C ALA A 291 15.10 -14.41 2.21
N HIS A 292 14.16 -13.57 2.65
CA HIS A 292 12.85 -13.46 2.03
C HIS A 292 12.93 -13.01 0.56
N PHE A 293 13.72 -11.98 0.25
CA PHE A 293 13.93 -11.52 -1.12
C PHE A 293 14.52 -12.60 -2.04
N ARG A 294 15.50 -13.37 -1.54
CA ARG A 294 16.07 -14.51 -2.28
C ARG A 294 15.02 -15.56 -2.60
N LEU A 295 14.19 -15.93 -1.63
CA LEU A 295 13.08 -16.88 -1.84
C LEU A 295 12.03 -16.35 -2.82
N ALA A 296 11.78 -15.04 -2.80
CA ALA A 296 10.90 -14.36 -3.74
C ALA A 296 11.54 -14.10 -5.11
N LYS A 297 12.81 -14.51 -5.32
CA LYS A 297 13.60 -14.27 -6.54
C LYS A 297 13.68 -12.79 -6.92
N VAL A 298 13.76 -11.92 -5.90
CA VAL A 298 13.99 -10.49 -6.08
C VAL A 298 15.49 -10.26 -6.12
N ASN A 299 15.97 -9.61 -7.18
CA ASN A 299 17.39 -9.30 -7.34
C ASN A 299 17.73 -8.03 -6.57
N ILE A 300 18.56 -8.16 -5.53
CA ILE A 300 18.93 -7.08 -4.63
C ILE A 300 20.44 -6.91 -4.68
N GLU A 301 20.89 -5.67 -4.82
CA GLU A 301 22.29 -5.26 -4.69
C GLU A 301 22.42 -4.29 -3.52
N ILE A 302 23.20 -4.63 -2.50
CA ILE A 302 23.45 -3.74 -1.37
C ILE A 302 24.46 -2.67 -1.78
N LYS A 303 24.10 -1.40 -1.59
CA LYS A 303 24.93 -0.24 -1.93
C LYS A 303 25.69 0.31 -0.73
N LYS A 304 25.01 0.39 0.41
CA LYS A 304 25.59 0.92 1.65
C LYS A 304 24.95 0.27 2.87
N THR A 305 25.76 0.01 3.89
CA THR A 305 25.33 -0.42 5.22
C THR A 305 26.10 0.37 6.27
N GLU A 306 25.40 0.98 7.22
CA GLU A 306 26.02 1.80 8.25
C GLU A 306 25.17 1.78 9.52
N TRP A 307 25.80 1.61 10.69
CA TRP A 307 25.13 1.82 11.97
C TRP A 307 25.17 3.31 12.33
N ARG A 308 23.99 3.89 12.58
CA ARG A 308 23.84 5.29 12.97
C ARG A 308 22.57 5.46 13.80
N ASP A 309 22.62 6.30 14.84
CA ASP A 309 21.47 6.67 15.68
C ASP A 309 20.70 5.47 16.27
N GLY A 310 21.39 4.35 16.55
CA GLY A 310 20.79 3.13 17.08
C GLY A 310 20.15 2.21 16.03
N TYR A 311 20.28 2.52 14.74
CA TYR A 311 19.75 1.71 13.64
C TYR A 311 20.84 1.32 12.64
N LEU A 312 20.68 0.16 12.03
CA LEU A 312 21.37 -0.26 10.82
C LEU A 312 20.66 0.36 9.62
N HIS A 313 21.26 1.41 9.06
CA HIS A 313 20.84 2.05 7.81
C HIS A 313 21.38 1.26 6.63
N ILE A 314 20.51 0.99 5.67
CA ILE A 314 20.83 0.17 4.51
C ILE A 314 20.26 0.85 3.28
N GLU A 315 21.10 0.98 2.26
CA GLU A 315 20.70 1.36 0.91
C GLU A 315 20.91 0.17 -0.01
N PHE A 316 19.88 -0.20 -0.76
CA PHE A 316 19.95 -1.29 -1.72
C PHE A 316 19.21 -0.95 -3.00
N SER A 317 19.63 -1.57 -4.10
CA SER A 317 18.94 -1.48 -5.38
C SER A 317 18.21 -2.78 -5.69
N LYS A 318 16.93 -2.69 -6.06
CA LYS A 318 16.15 -3.77 -6.64
C LYS A 318 16.30 -3.72 -8.15
N ILE A 319 16.84 -4.78 -8.73
CA ILE A 319 17.12 -4.86 -10.17
C ILE A 319 15.97 -5.59 -10.87
N TYR A 320 15.58 -5.09 -12.04
CA TYR A 320 14.51 -5.62 -12.89
C TYR A 320 15.07 -6.17 -14.21
N PRO A 321 15.51 -7.44 -14.27
CA PRO A 321 16.15 -7.98 -15.45
C PRO A 321 15.21 -8.09 -16.66
N LYS A 322 13.92 -8.36 -16.45
CA LYS A 322 13.00 -8.50 -17.58
C LYS A 322 12.73 -7.15 -18.23
N ALA A 323 12.52 -6.11 -17.43
CA ALA A 323 12.41 -4.75 -17.92
C ALA A 323 13.70 -4.27 -18.59
N THR A 324 14.86 -4.61 -18.02
CA THR A 324 16.16 -4.33 -18.65
C THR A 324 16.25 -4.98 -20.03
N GLN A 325 15.92 -6.27 -20.14
CA GLN A 325 15.97 -6.98 -21.41
C GLN A 325 14.93 -6.46 -22.41
N PHE A 326 13.73 -6.12 -21.94
CA PHE A 326 12.65 -5.55 -22.74
C PHE A 326 13.09 -4.27 -23.46
N TRP A 327 13.70 -3.34 -22.72
CA TRP A 327 14.21 -2.10 -23.33
C TRP A 327 15.44 -2.32 -24.19
N LYS A 328 16.35 -3.19 -23.75
CA LYS A 328 17.59 -3.50 -24.48
C LYS A 328 17.29 -4.06 -25.87
N SER A 329 16.36 -5.01 -26.00
CA SER A 329 16.01 -5.55 -27.33
C SER A 329 15.45 -4.47 -28.27
N LYS A 330 14.71 -3.49 -27.74
CA LYS A 330 14.19 -2.38 -28.55
C LYS A 330 15.31 -1.44 -29.03
N LEU A 331 16.24 -1.12 -28.13
CA LEU A 331 17.39 -0.26 -28.45
C LEU A 331 18.35 -0.93 -29.45
N GLU A 332 18.48 -2.25 -29.39
CA GLU A 332 19.28 -3.03 -30.34
C GLU A 332 18.58 -3.25 -31.69
N GLY A 333 17.31 -2.84 -31.84
CA GLY A 333 16.57 -2.92 -33.10
C GLY A 333 16.06 -4.32 -33.45
N TRP A 334 15.80 -5.18 -32.45
CA TRP A 334 15.19 -6.49 -32.69
C TRP A 334 13.77 -6.33 -33.25
N GLY A 335 13.46 -7.03 -34.33
CA GLY A 335 12.11 -7.08 -34.89
C GLY A 335 11.16 -7.90 -34.02
N GLU A 336 9.91 -7.46 -33.92
CA GLU A 336 8.82 -8.17 -33.23
C GLU A 336 7.59 -8.29 -34.14
N ILE A 337 6.81 -9.35 -33.94
CA ILE A 337 5.53 -9.58 -34.61
C ILE A 337 4.44 -9.18 -33.61
N ASP A 338 3.63 -8.21 -33.98
CA ASP A 338 2.49 -7.73 -33.18
C ASP A 338 1.24 -8.62 -33.30
#